data_AF-A0A7W1WTF6-F1
#
_entry.id   AF-A0A7W1WTF6-F1
#
_cell.length_a   1.000
_cell.length_b   1.000
_cell.length_c   1.000
_cell.angle_alpha   90.00
_cell.angle_beta   90.00
_cell.angle_gamma   90.00
#
_symmetry.space_group_name_H-M   'P 1'
#
loop_
_entity.id
_entity.type
_entity.pdbx_description
1 polymer ?
#
loop_
_entity_poly.entity_id
_entity_poly.type
_entity_poly.pdbx_seq_one_letter_code
_entity_poly.pdbx_strand_id
1 'polypeptide(L)'
;MLVNNSLFHLYTEKISSLPEHISKKNLLRPDFLLEKENGMEISYGPFDYLNPEAKIVKVGITPGWSQMMLSYAQARDSLRQGNSAEEICYQAKKQASLAGPIRVNMIRMMDEIGISQKLGLVSSQQY
;
A
#
# COMPACT_ATOMS: atom_id res chain seq x y z
N MET A 1 10.46 6.53 -4.83
CA MET A 1 9.91 7.80 -5.33
C MET A 1 8.40 7.85 -5.19
N LEU A 2 7.87 9.02 -4.84
CA LEU A 2 6.43 9.28 -4.92
C LEU A 2 5.99 9.33 -6.40
N VAL A 3 4.82 8.79 -6.74
CA VAL A 3 4.30 8.88 -8.11
C VAL A 3 4.00 10.34 -8.49
N ASN A 4 4.27 10.73 -9.74
CA ASN A 4 4.18 12.13 -10.20
C ASN A 4 2.79 12.77 -10.00
N ASN A 5 1.72 11.99 -10.09
CA ASN A 5 0.33 12.45 -9.89
C ASN A 5 -0.23 11.96 -8.55
N SER A 6 0.62 11.85 -7.52
CA SER A 6 0.18 11.37 -6.22
C SER A 6 -0.89 12.26 -5.62
N LEU A 7 -1.97 11.63 -5.17
CA LEU A 7 -3.07 12.31 -4.49
C LEU A 7 -2.84 12.38 -2.98
N PHE A 8 -1.74 11.82 -2.47
CA PHE A 8 -1.49 11.67 -1.03
C PHE A 8 -1.65 12.96 -0.23
N HIS A 9 -1.13 14.07 -0.75
CA HIS A 9 -1.20 15.38 -0.10
C HIS A 9 -2.64 15.86 0.17
N LEU A 10 -3.62 15.46 -0.66
CA LEU A 10 -5.05 15.79 -0.51
C LEU A 10 -5.72 15.04 0.65
N TYR A 11 -5.07 14.00 1.18
CA TYR A 11 -5.63 13.12 2.20
C TYR A 11 -4.86 13.16 3.53
N THR A 12 -3.77 13.91 3.65
CA THR A 12 -2.91 13.93 4.85
C THR A 12 -3.68 14.27 6.12
N GLU A 13 -4.50 15.33 6.11
CA GLU A 13 -5.32 15.73 7.26
C GLU A 13 -6.37 14.66 7.61
N LYS A 14 -7.03 14.10 6.60
CA LYS A 14 -8.06 13.06 6.78
C LYS A 14 -7.47 11.77 7.32
N ILE A 15 -6.23 11.45 6.94
CA ILE A 15 -5.49 10.27 7.41
C ILE A 15 -4.99 10.51 8.83
N SER A 16 -4.41 11.68 9.13
CA SER A 16 -3.88 11.99 10.46
C SER A 16 -4.97 12.02 11.54
N SER A 17 -6.20 12.38 11.16
CA SER A 17 -7.38 12.40 12.01
C SER A 17 -7.99 11.01 12.29
N LEU A 18 -7.47 9.93 11.69
CA LEU A 18 -8.03 8.59 11.91
C LEU A 18 -7.80 8.12 13.36
N PRO A 19 -8.76 7.37 13.94
CA PRO A 19 -8.61 6.80 15.27
C PRO A 19 -7.48 5.76 15.28
N GLU A 20 -6.95 5.45 16.47
CA GLU A 20 -5.89 4.45 16.64
C GLU A 20 -6.27 3.09 16.06
N HIS A 21 -7.50 2.63 16.32
CA HIS A 21 -8.06 1.42 15.74
C HIS A 21 -8.90 1.76 14.50
N ILE A 22 -8.35 1.45 13.32
CA ILE A 22 -9.03 1.66 12.04
C ILE A 22 -9.94 0.47 11.74
N SER A 23 -11.19 0.76 11.41
CA SER A 23 -12.18 -0.19 10.92
C SER A 23 -12.63 0.18 9.49
N LYS A 24 -13.32 -0.75 8.82
CA LYS A 24 -13.91 -0.48 7.48
C LYS A 24 -14.80 0.76 7.48
N LYS A 25 -15.58 0.99 8.55
CA LYS A 25 -16.46 2.15 8.68
C LYS A 25 -15.70 3.48 8.67
N ASN A 26 -14.47 3.51 9.18
CA ASN A 26 -13.63 4.72 9.14
C ASN A 26 -13.14 5.04 7.73
N LEU A 27 -13.02 4.02 6.86
CA LEU A 27 -12.49 4.16 5.50
C LEU A 27 -13.59 4.28 4.44
N LEU A 28 -14.74 3.64 4.67
CA LEU A 28 -15.95 3.76 3.84
C LEU A 28 -16.70 5.05 4.15
N ARG A 29 -16.10 6.18 3.79
CA ARG A 29 -16.70 7.51 3.92
C ARG A 29 -16.39 8.37 2.69
N PRO A 30 -17.23 9.38 2.38
CA PRO A 30 -17.03 10.26 1.23
C PRO A 30 -15.65 10.92 1.20
N ASP A 31 -15.04 11.16 2.36
CA ASP A 31 -13.73 11.81 2.46
C ASP A 31 -12.62 11.11 1.67
N PHE A 32 -12.72 9.80 1.44
CA PHE A 32 -11.76 8.99 0.70
C PHE A 32 -12.27 8.53 -0.67
N LEU A 33 -13.50 8.89 -1.07
CA LEU A 33 -14.06 8.52 -2.37
C LEU A 33 -13.37 9.32 -3.48
N LEU A 34 -12.89 8.63 -4.51
CA LEU A 34 -12.32 9.21 -5.73
C LEU A 34 -13.37 9.28 -6.83
N GLU A 35 -14.08 8.18 -7.04
CA GLU A 35 -15.03 8.05 -8.15
C GLU A 35 -16.16 7.10 -7.77
N LYS A 36 -17.34 7.34 -8.36
CA LYS A 36 -18.51 6.48 -8.21
C LYS A 36 -19.25 6.41 -9.53
N GLU A 37 -19.31 5.21 -10.09
CA GLU A 37 -19.98 4.97 -11.38
C GLU A 37 -20.58 3.56 -11.41
N ASN A 38 -21.79 3.42 -11.97
CA ASN A 38 -22.43 2.12 -12.23
C ASN A 38 -22.47 1.15 -11.02
N GLY A 39 -22.66 1.70 -9.81
CA GLY A 39 -22.70 0.92 -8.57
C GLY A 39 -21.32 0.51 -8.03
N MET A 40 -20.23 0.95 -8.65
CA MET A 40 -18.87 0.79 -8.14
C MET A 40 -18.39 2.10 -7.51
N GLU A 41 -17.60 1.96 -6.45
CA GLU A 41 -16.93 3.06 -5.76
C GLU A 41 -15.43 2.80 -5.74
N ILE A 42 -14.66 3.81 -6.13
CA ILE A 42 -13.21 3.82 -6.07
C ILE A 42 -12.82 4.74 -4.92
N SER A 43 -12.16 4.19 -3.91
CA SER A 43 -11.64 4.98 -2.79
C SER A 43 -10.13 5.05 -2.83
N TYR A 44 -9.60 6.20 -2.43
CA TYR A 44 -8.18 6.42 -2.25
C TYR A 44 -7.58 5.44 -1.22
N GLY A 45 -6.30 5.14 -1.38
CA GLY A 45 -5.48 4.46 -0.38
C GLY A 45 -4.01 4.83 -0.58
N PRO A 46 -3.21 4.98 0.49
CA PRO A 46 -1.84 5.48 0.44
C PRO A 46 -0.84 4.44 -0.11
N PHE A 47 -0.94 4.13 -1.40
CA PHE A 47 -0.07 3.20 -2.14
C PHE A 47 0.79 3.91 -3.21
N ASP A 48 0.94 5.24 -3.08
CA ASP A 48 1.54 6.17 -4.04
C ASP A 48 3.07 6.06 -4.18
N TYR A 49 3.72 5.11 -3.50
CA TYR A 49 5.15 4.89 -3.68
C TYR A 49 5.44 3.95 -4.87
N LEU A 50 6.45 4.29 -5.64
CA LEU A 50 7.04 3.45 -6.68
C LEU A 50 8.54 3.29 -6.42
N ASN A 51 9.03 2.05 -6.54
CA ASN A 51 10.46 1.76 -6.55
C ASN A 51 10.98 1.83 -8.00
N PRO A 52 11.73 2.87 -8.40
CA PRO A 52 12.24 3.00 -9.77
C PRO A 52 13.28 1.93 -10.12
N GLU A 53 13.96 1.37 -9.12
CA GLU A 53 15.00 0.35 -9.28
C GLU A 53 14.43 -1.09 -9.31
N ALA A 54 13.10 -1.24 -9.38
CA ALA A 54 12.46 -2.54 -9.32
C ALA A 54 12.71 -3.36 -10.60
N LYS A 55 13.37 -4.52 -10.44
CA LYS A 55 13.53 -5.52 -11.52
C LYS A 55 12.24 -6.29 -11.82
N ILE A 56 11.33 -6.38 -10.84
CA ILE A 56 10.01 -7.03 -10.96
C ILE A 56 8.95 -6.11 -10.37
N VAL A 57 7.84 -5.95 -11.09
CA VAL A 57 6.66 -5.20 -10.65
C VAL A 57 5.54 -6.17 -10.29
N LYS A 58 5.04 -6.07 -9.06
CA LYS A 58 3.86 -6.79 -8.57
C LYS A 58 2.64 -5.90 -8.71
N VAL A 59 1.73 -6.25 -9.61
CA VAL A 59 0.50 -5.47 -9.87
C VAL A 59 -0.68 -6.13 -9.17
N GLY A 60 -1.21 -5.47 -8.14
CA GLY A 60 -2.49 -5.83 -7.52
C GLY A 60 -3.60 -4.95 -8.08
N ILE A 61 -4.80 -5.51 -8.27
CA ILE A 61 -5.96 -4.75 -8.78
C ILE A 61 -6.56 -3.89 -7.66
N THR A 62 -6.99 -4.54 -6.56
CA THR A 62 -7.58 -3.86 -5.41
C THR A 62 -7.05 -4.49 -4.12
N PRO A 63 -6.56 -3.70 -3.16
CA PRO A 63 -6.11 -4.26 -1.89
C PRO A 63 -7.29 -4.86 -1.12
N GLY A 64 -7.03 -5.97 -0.44
CA GLY A 64 -8.00 -6.50 0.53
C GLY A 64 -8.15 -5.56 1.74
N TRP A 65 -9.24 -5.69 2.49
CA TRP A 65 -9.53 -4.81 3.64
C TRP A 65 -8.40 -4.70 4.65
N SER A 66 -7.76 -5.82 5.01
CA SER A 66 -6.63 -5.81 5.95
C SER A 66 -5.44 -5.03 5.42
N GLN A 67 -5.17 -5.12 4.11
CA GLN A 67 -4.09 -4.36 3.46
C GLN A 67 -4.44 -2.87 3.44
N MET A 68 -5.68 -2.52 3.09
CA MET A 68 -6.14 -1.14 3.11
C MET A 68 -6.01 -0.54 4.51
N MET A 69 -6.50 -1.20 5.56
CA MET A 69 -6.38 -0.72 6.94
C MET A 69 -4.92 -0.58 7.39
N LEU A 70 -4.04 -1.54 7.04
CA LEU A 70 -2.60 -1.44 7.31
C LEU A 70 -1.96 -0.23 6.62
N SER A 71 -2.34 0.06 5.37
CA SER A 71 -1.80 1.21 4.63
C SER A 71 -2.15 2.53 5.32
N TYR A 72 -3.41 2.68 5.74
CA TYR A 72 -3.88 3.87 6.44
C TYR A 72 -3.28 4.00 7.84
N ALA A 73 -3.17 2.91 8.60
CA ALA A 73 -2.56 2.91 9.93
C ALA A 73 -1.09 3.35 9.84
N GLN A 74 -0.33 2.73 8.93
CA GLN A 74 1.08 3.08 8.72
C GLN A 74 1.23 4.53 8.25
N ALA A 75 0.40 4.99 7.31
CA ALA A 75 0.46 6.36 6.83
C ALA A 75 0.15 7.39 7.93
N ARG A 76 -0.88 7.14 8.75
CA ARG A 76 -1.24 7.97 9.91
C ARG A 76 -0.09 8.06 10.90
N ASP A 77 0.52 6.93 11.25
CA ASP A 77 1.58 6.90 12.24
C ASP A 77 2.84 7.61 11.73
N SER A 78 3.20 7.41 10.46
CA SER A 78 4.32 8.13 9.83
C SER A 78 4.05 9.63 9.65
N LEU A 79 2.80 10.05 9.40
CA LEU A 79 2.42 11.48 9.41
C LEU A 79 2.63 12.11 10.79
N ARG A 80 2.22 11.42 11.86
CA ARG A 80 2.38 11.90 13.25
C ARG A 80 3.84 11.98 13.68
N GLN A 81 4.71 11.21 13.05
CA GLN A 81 6.17 11.26 13.25
C GLN A 81 6.85 12.39 12.48
N GLY A 82 6.13 13.11 11.60
CA GLY A 82 6.70 14.20 10.80
C GLY A 82 7.54 13.73 9.61
N ASN A 83 7.33 12.49 9.13
CA ASN A 83 8.06 11.95 7.98
C ASN A 83 7.69 12.67 6.67
N SER A 84 8.56 12.60 5.67
CA SER A 84 8.27 13.15 4.34
C SER A 84 7.18 12.35 3.62
N ALA A 85 6.48 12.97 2.66
CA ALA A 85 5.42 12.29 1.90
C ALA A 85 5.91 11.01 1.20
N GLU A 86 7.13 11.05 0.65
CA GLU A 86 7.74 9.88 0.03
C GLU A 86 7.98 8.76 1.04
N GLU A 87 8.55 9.07 2.21
CA GLU A 87 8.81 8.08 3.24
C GLU A 87 7.51 7.50 3.81
N ILE A 88 6.49 8.33 4.03
CA ILE A 88 5.16 7.88 4.47
C ILE A 88 4.56 6.88 3.48
N CYS A 89 4.55 7.25 2.19
CA CYS A 89 4.01 6.39 1.15
C CYS A 89 4.85 5.12 0.96
N TYR A 90 6.17 5.19 1.13
CA TYR A 90 7.07 4.03 1.11
C TYR A 90 6.71 3.04 2.22
N GLN A 91 6.60 3.51 3.46
CA GLN A 91 6.27 2.67 4.61
C GLN A 91 4.88 2.07 4.47
N ALA A 92 3.88 2.87 4.06
CA ALA A 92 2.52 2.39 3.82
C ALA A 92 2.49 1.29 2.75
N LYS A 93 3.15 1.52 1.60
CA LYS A 93 3.30 0.54 0.52
C LYS A 93 3.97 -0.74 1.02
N LYS A 94 5.10 -0.63 1.72
CA LYS A 94 5.89 -1.77 2.22
C LYS A 94 5.09 -2.62 3.20
N GLN A 95 4.42 -1.97 4.15
CA GLN A 95 3.65 -2.67 5.17
C GLN A 95 2.41 -3.36 4.56
N ALA A 96 1.67 -2.65 3.72
CA ALA A 96 0.36 -3.09 3.26
C ALA A 96 0.37 -3.95 1.99
N SER A 97 1.30 -3.73 1.06
CA SER A 97 1.25 -4.37 -0.26
C SER A 97 1.29 -5.88 -0.12
N LEU A 98 0.22 -6.54 -0.59
CA LEU A 98 0.08 -7.99 -0.56
C LEU A 98 0.24 -8.56 0.86
N ALA A 99 -0.03 -7.79 1.91
CA ALA A 99 0.11 -8.26 3.29
C ALA A 99 -0.85 -9.44 3.59
N GLY A 100 -0.46 -10.26 4.57
CA GLY A 100 -1.18 -11.47 4.96
C GLY A 100 -0.75 -12.72 4.18
N PRO A 101 -1.59 -13.77 4.15
CA PRO A 101 -1.24 -15.06 3.54
C PRO A 101 -0.84 -14.96 2.06
N ILE A 102 -1.35 -13.97 1.32
CA ILE A 102 -1.00 -13.75 -0.07
C ILE A 102 0.49 -13.42 -0.27
N ARG A 103 1.12 -12.68 0.66
CA ARG A 103 2.58 -12.42 0.60
C ARG A 103 3.35 -13.73 0.65
N VAL A 104 3.01 -14.57 1.62
CA VAL A 104 3.69 -15.84 1.89
C VAL A 104 3.54 -16.78 0.69
N ASN A 105 2.31 -16.95 0.20
CA ASN A 105 2.04 -17.79 -0.95
C ASN A 105 2.77 -17.30 -2.21
N MET A 106 2.78 -15.99 -2.44
CA MET A 106 3.45 -15.43 -3.61
C MET A 106 4.97 -15.55 -3.53
N ILE A 107 5.59 -15.30 -2.36
CA ILE A 107 7.03 -15.56 -2.16
C ILE A 107 7.34 -17.02 -2.47
N ARG A 108 6.55 -17.96 -1.93
CA ARG A 108 6.73 -19.38 -2.19
C ARG A 108 6.61 -19.71 -3.68
N MET A 109 5.57 -19.22 -4.35
CA MET A 109 5.39 -19.44 -5.79
C MET A 109 6.56 -18.87 -6.60
N MET A 110 7.03 -17.67 -6.27
CA MET A 110 8.17 -17.04 -6.96
C MET A 110 9.46 -17.84 -6.77
N ASP A 111 9.69 -18.39 -5.57
CA ASP A 111 10.83 -19.25 -5.28
C ASP A 111 10.74 -20.60 -6.01
N GLU A 112 9.55 -21.21 -6.06
CA GLU A 112 9.30 -22.47 -6.77
C GLU A 112 9.54 -22.35 -8.28
N ILE A 113 9.16 -21.22 -8.90
CA ILE A 113 9.37 -21.00 -10.34
C ILE A 113 10.75 -20.43 -10.69
N GLY A 114 11.63 -20.28 -9.71
CA GLY A 114 13.03 -19.92 -9.94
C GLY A 114 13.29 -18.41 -10.10
N ILE A 115 12.37 -17.54 -9.68
CA ILE A 115 12.53 -16.08 -9.87
C ILE A 115 13.69 -15.53 -9.04
N SER A 116 13.79 -15.92 -7.76
CA SER A 116 14.83 -15.42 -6.86
C SER A 116 16.23 -15.76 -7.36
N GLN A 117 16.42 -16.99 -7.87
CA GLN A 117 17.69 -17.45 -8.42
C GLN A 117 18.07 -16.69 -9.69
N LYS A 118 17.11 -16.41 -10.60
CA LYS A 118 17.35 -15.56 -11.78
C LYS A 118 17.78 -14.13 -11.42
N LEU A 119 17.43 -13.68 -10.22
CA LEU A 119 17.78 -12.35 -9.72
C LEU A 119 19.05 -12.37 -8.83
N GLY A 120 19.69 -13.53 -8.68
CA GLY A 120 20.89 -13.70 -7.85
C GLY A 120 20.60 -13.69 -6.35
N LEU A 121 19.36 -13.98 -5.96
CA LEU A 121 18.92 -14.04 -4.56
C LEU A 121 18.71 -15.48 -4.11
N VAL A 122 18.74 -15.68 -2.79
CA VAL A 122 18.46 -16.98 -2.17
C VAL A 122 16.95 -17.22 -2.07
N SER A 123 16.17 -16.17 -1.81
CA SER A 123 14.70 -16.22 -1.76
C SER A 123 14.08 -14.88 -2.13
N SER A 124 12.85 -14.95 -2.65
CA SER A 124 11.98 -13.81 -2.95
C SER A 124 11.48 -13.10 -1.69
N GLN A 125 11.81 -13.60 -0.49
CA GLN A 125 11.62 -12.88 0.77
C GLN A 125 12.64 -11.74 0.96
N GLN A 126 13.79 -11.79 0.29
CA GLN A 126 14.80 -10.73 0.32
C GLN A 126 14.41 -9.51 -0.53
N TYR A 127 13.22 -9.56 -1.14
CA TYR A 127 12.59 -8.52 -1.96
C TYR A 127 11.54 -7.70 -1.22
#